data_AF-A0AAV3T4G0-F1
#
_entry.id   AF-A0AAV3T4G0-F1
#
_cell.length_a   1.000
_cell.length_b   1.000
_cell.length_c   1.000
_cell.angle_alpha   90.00
_cell.angle_beta   90.00
_cell.angle_gamma   90.00
#
_symmetry.space_group_name_H-M   'P 1'
#
loop_
_entity.id
_entity.type
_entity.pdbx_description
1 polymer ?
#
loop_
_entity_poly.entity_id
_entity_poly.type
_entity_poly.pdbx_seq_one_letter_code
_entity_poly.pdbx_strand_id
1 'polypeptide(L)' 'MDLVETLRLASYAAGALGGALLFVETFQLPSYVEYDTDFGSYSVQLNPQEASEYTWVGRIGFLAVALAFVGLFVATFL' A
#
# COMPACT_ATOMS: atom_id res chain seq x y z
N MET A 1 -25.71 -15.73 -4.93
CA MET A 1 -25.12 -14.57 -5.63
C MET A 1 -24.54 -15.05 -6.94
N ASP A 2 -24.61 -14.23 -7.98
CA ASP A 2 -23.95 -14.52 -9.25
C ASP A 2 -22.42 -14.39 -9.12
N LEU A 3 -21.68 -15.11 -9.97
CA LEU A 3 -20.21 -15.12 -9.99
C LEU A 3 -19.66 -13.72 -10.27
N VAL A 4 -20.24 -13.01 -11.24
CA VAL A 4 -19.81 -11.65 -11.61
C VAL A 4 -19.99 -10.69 -10.45
N GLU A 5 -21.12 -10.76 -9.76
CA GLU A 5 -21.40 -9.90 -8.61
C GLU A 5 -20.49 -10.20 -7.42
N THR A 6 -20.21 -11.49 -7.18
CA THR A 6 -19.25 -11.91 -6.15
C THR A 6 -17.84 -11.40 -6.45
N LEU A 7 -17.41 -11.48 -7.71
CA LEU A 7 -16.10 -10.99 -8.14
C LEU A 7 -15.99 -9.47 -8.00
N ARG A 8 -17.04 -8.72 -8.35
CA ARG A 8 -17.09 -7.26 -8.16
C ARG A 8 -16.96 -6.90 -6.68
N LEU A 9 -17.73 -7.54 -5.81
CA LEU A 9 -17.68 -7.29 -4.36
C LEU A 9 -16.30 -7.61 -3.77
N ALA A 10 -15.72 -8.76 -4.13
CA ALA A 10 -14.38 -9.13 -3.69
C ALA A 10 -13.32 -8.11 -4.16
N SER A 11 -13.46 -7.60 -5.38
CA SER A 11 -12.55 -6.59 -5.94
C SER A 11 -12.70 -5.25 -5.23
N TYR A 12 -13.91 -4.80 -4.93
CA TYR A 12 -14.14 -3.60 -4.13
C TYR A 12 -13.56 -3.74 -2.72
N ALA A 13 -13.75 -4.89 -2.06
CA ALA A 13 -13.16 -5.17 -0.75
C ALA A 13 -11.63 -5.13 -0.80
N ALA A 14 -11.01 -5.78 -1.79
CA ALA A 14 -9.56 -5.74 -1.98
C ALA A 14 -9.05 -4.31 -2.20
N GLY A 15 -9.77 -3.51 -3.00
CA GLY A 15 -9.42 -2.11 -3.27
C GLY A 15 -9.53 -1.23 -2.03
N ALA A 16 -10.59 -1.41 -1.23
CA ALA A 16 -10.77 -0.68 0.02
C ALA A 16 -9.67 -1.02 1.05
N LEU A 17 -9.37 -2.31 1.23
CA LEU A 17 -8.29 -2.76 2.11
C LEU A 17 -6.93 -2.27 1.62
N GLY A 18 -6.66 -2.39 0.32
CA GLY A 18 -5.43 -1.91 -0.29
C GLY A 18 -5.23 -0.41 -0.11
N GLY A 19 -6.28 0.38 -0.37
CA GLY A 19 -6.27 1.82 -0.15
C GLY A 19 -6.02 2.21 1.31
N ALA A 20 -6.60 1.48 2.27
CA ALA A 20 -6.34 1.71 3.68
C ALA A 20 -4.89 1.41 4.08
N LEU A 21 -4.29 0.35 3.54
CA LEU A 21 -2.88 0.03 3.78
C LEU A 21 -1.96 1.10 3.19
N LEU A 22 -2.26 1.58 1.97
CA LEU A 22 -1.52 2.69 1.36
C LEU A 22 -1.67 3.99 2.15
N PHE A 23 -2.86 4.27 2.67
CA PHE A 23 -3.06 5.41 3.56
C PHE A 23 -2.13 5.30 4.78
N VAL A 24 -2.08 4.14 5.45
CA VAL A 24 -1.16 3.94 6.59
C VAL A 24 0.29 4.15 6.19
N GLU A 25 0.73 3.61 5.05
CA GLU A 25 2.09 3.77 4.54
C GLU A 25 2.48 5.26 4.38
N THR A 26 1.56 6.12 3.93
CA THR A 26 1.86 7.55 3.70
C THR A 26 2.18 8.34 4.97
N PHE A 27 1.84 7.82 6.16
CA PHE A 27 2.20 8.44 7.44
C PHE A 27 3.46 7.85 8.06
N GLN A 28 4.08 6.85 7.43
CA GLN A 28 5.31 6.24 7.93
C GLN A 28 6.53 7.02 7.44
N LEU A 29 7.48 7.22 8.35
CA LEU A 29 8.76 7.82 8.01
C LEU A 29 9.62 6.74 7.30
N PRO A 30 10.28 7.05 6.18
CA PRO A 30 11.17 6.09 5.51
C PRO A 30 12.29 5.63 6.43
N SER A 31 12.76 4.38 6.29
CA SER A 31 13.73 3.81 7.25
C SER A 31 15.09 4.52 7.28
N TYR A 32 15.40 5.28 6.22
CA TYR A 32 16.64 6.04 6.08
C TYR A 32 16.51 7.48 6.61
N VAL A 33 15.35 7.90 7.12
CA VAL A 33 15.16 9.21 7.75
C VAL A 33 14.97 9.00 9.24
N GLU A 34 15.78 9.68 10.05
CA GLU A 34 15.65 9.69 11.49
C GLU A 34 15.38 11.12 11.97
N TYR A 35 14.38 11.28 12.84
CA TYR A 35 14.05 12.57 13.43
C TYR A 35 14.58 12.63 14.86
N ASP A 36 15.53 13.54 15.09
CA ASP A 36 16.07 13.83 16.41
C ASP A 36 15.18 14.88 17.10
N THR A 37 14.47 14.46 18.15
CA THR A 37 13.55 15.32 18.90
C THR A 37 14.26 16.34 19.79
N ASP A 38 15.51 16.08 20.18
CA ASP A 38 16.26 16.91 21.11
C ASP A 38 16.80 18.16 20.41
N PHE A 39 17.15 18.02 19.12
CA PHE A 39 17.67 19.12 18.30
C PHE A 39 16.70 19.57 17.20
N GLY A 40 15.57 18.88 17.01
CA GLY A 40 14.58 19.20 15.98
C GLY A 40 15.13 19.05 14.56
N SER A 41 16.03 18.10 14.35
CA SER A 41 16.76 17.93 13.09
C SER A 41 16.49 16.57 12.45
N TYR A 42 16.46 16.55 11.12
CA TYR A 42 16.38 15.31 10.34
C TYR A 42 17.77 14.84 9.94
N SER A 43 18.05 13.56 10.14
CA SER A 43 19.24 12.88 9.64
C SER A 43 18.86 11.89 8.55
N VAL A 44 19.70 11.77 7.52
CA VAL A 44 19.51 10.79 6.45
C VAL A 44 20.64 9.76 6.54
N GLN A 45 20.28 8.51 6.78
CA GLN A 45 21.22 7.39 6.78
C GLN A 45 21.53 7.01 5.33
N LEU A 46 22.78 7.21 4.93
CA LEU A 46 23.24 6.96 3.55
C LEU A 46 23.61 5.50 3.28
N ASN A 47 23.42 4.59 4.24
CA ASN A 47 23.71 3.17 4.05
C ASN A 47 22.63 2.53 3.15
N PRO A 48 22.91 2.25 1.87
CA PRO A 48 21.89 1.80 0.93
C PRO A 48 21.38 0.40 1.25
N GLN A 49 22.14 -0.39 2.03
CA GLN A 49 21.76 -1.75 2.39
C GLN A 49 20.67 -1.81 3.47
N GLU A 50 20.47 -0.71 4.21
CA GLU A 50 19.50 -0.58 5.30
C GLU A 50 18.32 0.35 4.92
N ALA A 51 18.40 0.97 3.74
CA ALA A 51 17.38 1.86 3.21
C ALA A 51 16.23 1.06 2.57
N SER A 52 15.02 1.20 3.12
CA SER A 52 13.78 0.73 2.52
C SER A 52 12.80 1.89 2.40
N GLU A 53 12.38 2.17 1.18
CA GLU A 53 11.43 3.25 0.88
C GLU A 53 9.98 2.88 1.23
N TYR A 54 9.60 1.62 1.03
CA TYR A 54 8.25 1.12 1.31
C TYR A 54 8.27 -0.07 2.25
N THR A 55 7.42 -0.04 3.26
CA THR A 55 7.22 -1.17 4.16
C THR A 55 6.40 -2.28 3.51
N TRP A 56 6.32 -3.43 4.18
CA TRP A 56 5.42 -4.51 3.75
C TRP A 56 3.95 -4.09 3.70
N VAL A 57 3.54 -3.13 4.54
CA VAL A 57 2.18 -2.57 4.54
C VAL A 57 1.91 -1.88 3.20
N GLY A 58 2.78 -0.96 2.78
CA GLY A 58 2.71 -0.31 1.48
C GLY A 58 2.73 -1.31 0.32
N ARG A 59 3.66 -2.26 0.33
CA ARG A 59 3.79 -3.27 -0.75
C ARG A 59 2.52 -4.10 -0.93
N ILE A 60 1.92 -4.57 0.17
CA ILE A 60 0.66 -5.33 0.14
C ILE A 60 -0.49 -4.41 -0.29
N GLY A 61 -0.50 -3.16 0.18
CA GLY A 61 -1.48 -2.16 -0.23
C GLY A 61 -1.50 -1.94 -1.74
N PHE A 62 -0.34 -1.72 -2.35
CA PHE A 62 -0.21 -1.57 -3.80
C PHE A 62 -0.70 -2.80 -4.55
N LEU A 63 -0.31 -4.00 -4.11
CA LEU A 63 -0.73 -5.25 -4.73
C LEU A 63 -2.25 -5.43 -4.65
N ALA A 64 -2.85 -5.15 -3.49
CA ALA A 64 -4.30 -5.28 -3.30
C ALA A 64 -5.09 -4.32 -4.18
N VAL A 65 -4.65 -3.06 -4.33
CA VAL A 65 -5.26 -2.10 -5.25
C VAL A 65 -5.13 -2.56 -6.71
N ALA A 66 -3.95 -3.06 -7.11
CA ALA A 66 -3.76 -3.58 -8.46
C ALA A 66 -4.70 -4.76 -8.76
N LEU A 67 -4.80 -5.72 -7.84
CA LEU A 67 -5.70 -6.87 -7.97
C LEU A 67 -7.18 -6.47 -8.00
N ALA A 68 -7.57 -5.45 -7.24
CA ALA A 68 -8.93 -4.90 -7.29
C ALA A 68 -9.28 -4.37 -8.69
N PHE A 69 -8.40 -3.59 -9.31
CA PHE A 69 -8.61 -3.07 -10.66
C PHE A 69 -8.66 -4.20 -11.70
N VAL A 70 -7.75 -5.18 -11.61
CA VAL A 70 -7.77 -6.35 -12.50
C VAL A 70 -9.06 -7.13 -12.36
N GLY A 71 -9.53 -7.36 -11.13
CA GLY A 71 -10.77 -8.08 -10.87
C GLY A 71 -12.02 -7.36 -11.39
N LEU A 72 -12.10 -6.04 -11.22
CA LEU A 72 -13.18 -5.22 -11.80
C LEU A 72 -13.15 -5.21 -13.33
N PHE A 73 -11.95 -5.16 -13.92
CA PHE A 73 -11.78 -5.26 -15.36
C PHE A 73 -12.31 -6.61 -15.86
N VAL A 74 -11.88 -7.72 -15.27
CA VAL A 74 -12.36 -9.06 -15.66
C VAL A 74 -13.89 -9.17 -15.50
N ALA A 75 -14.46 -8.69 -14.40
CA ALA A 75 -15.90 -8.70 -14.15
C ALA A 75 -16.72 -7.76 -15.07
N THR A 76 -16.05 -6.94 -15.89
CA THR A 76 -16.69 -6.12 -16.93
C THR A 76 -16.91 -6.92 -18.22
N PHE A 77 -16.08 -7.93 -18.47
CA PHE A 77 -16.10 -8.73 -19.71
C PHE A 77 -16.59 -10.17 -19.51
N LEU A 78 -16.94 -10.55 -18.29
CA LEU A 78 -17.70 -11.76 -17.95
C LEU A 78 -19.19 -11.44 -17.90
#